data_AF-A0A241VU87-F1
#
_entry.id   AF-A0A241VU87-F1
#
_cell.length_a   1.000
_cell.length_b   1.000
_cell.length_c   1.000
_cell.angle_alpha   90.00
_cell.angle_beta   90.00
_cell.angle_gamma   90.00
#
_symmetry.space_group_name_H-M   'P 1'
#
loop_
_entity.id
_entity.type
_entity.pdbx_description
1 polymer ?
#
loop_
_entity_poly.entity_id
_entity_poly.type
_entity_poly.pdbx_seq_one_letter_code
_entity_poly.pdbx_strand_id
1 'polypeptide(L)'
;MLKQSIGVGMLLVAGHAFSAEITVTTTEDIVKDDKECSLREAIEYINNGMPEAGYNGCGGKDAYASVSLAKNAVYKLEKKIDIKAELNIKTVYDSNVNEDVVLGLNNAVIEMTGKDQIFNINDDDNGVVAVNFKEITFKGCKQDQCAEKGGILYNNEKLTLENVKFQDGYARFGGAIYNEGFSEDGVGSASRLYIRTTIFENNKAVEGGAIYSKAPAYEIYTSLFKGNESSSGGAIVFNANGIADISKLTFANPQNVIANSTFFKNKGFAINVRDGLALNNITVVKNSGGIEFNTTSEHGYLANSVVIGNNLGGTAQDCKIVDSSADQSVLYNNLVGTGCPVGPVANLNDVWSGNSLLAGEDEGTCKTLTEDRTSVFCPFNTPNKTFIGYLRPRILLDYATIFASPILNKGKTTADGNTHHVYCEGSDQRGKTRNLDDVWCDRGAIEIVVPVSMPRLGQDIKVGEVAKFNILDSLGDSDLIPKEECTKVMGMENPTGKPWQDGCPILKQTTDSKGTFTLNLNGDFEYKPDGNWHGADIFELRVVTSSTRFNTSAKNYLAAEVRIVQEPTGEMESKTVKTSGGAIGWTGLFALMGLVGFRRFKKSP
;
A
#
# COMPACT_ATOMS: atom_id res chain seq x y z
N MET A 1 -32.66 42.12 13.35
CA MET A 1 -32.76 40.97 12.43
C MET A 1 -31.43 40.23 12.49
N LEU A 2 -31.37 39.16 13.30
CA LEU A 2 -30.25 38.22 13.33
C LEU A 2 -30.18 37.54 11.96
N LYS A 3 -29.10 37.75 11.21
CA LYS A 3 -28.70 36.82 10.17
C LYS A 3 -27.79 35.78 10.81
N GLN A 4 -28.26 34.55 10.83
CA GLN A 4 -27.51 33.37 11.22
C GLN A 4 -26.33 33.20 10.27
N SER A 5 -25.12 33.42 10.76
CA SER A 5 -23.88 33.13 10.05
C SER A 5 -23.51 31.68 10.32
N ILE A 6 -23.74 30.85 9.31
CA ILE A 6 -23.01 29.66 8.86
C ILE A 6 -22.03 29.06 9.89
N GLY A 7 -22.30 27.82 10.28
CA GLY A 7 -21.50 27.06 11.24
C GLY A 7 -20.06 26.86 10.76
N VAL A 8 -19.13 27.51 11.44
CA VAL A 8 -17.70 27.23 11.37
C VAL A 8 -17.44 26.00 12.23
N GLY A 9 -17.11 24.88 11.59
CA GLY A 9 -16.77 23.63 12.27
C GLY A 9 -15.36 23.71 12.82
N MET A 10 -15.19 24.24 14.03
CA MET A 10 -13.91 24.22 14.74
C MET A 10 -13.43 22.76 14.88
N LEU A 11 -12.25 22.44 14.35
CA LEU A 11 -11.67 21.11 14.53
C LEU A 11 -11.21 20.94 15.98
N LEU A 12 -11.75 19.93 16.66
CA LEU A 12 -11.25 19.48 17.94
C LEU A 12 -10.04 18.58 17.70
N VAL A 13 -8.88 19.17 17.40
CA VAL A 13 -7.61 18.46 17.56
C VAL A 13 -7.31 18.46 19.04
N ALA A 14 -7.24 17.28 19.67
CA ALA A 14 -6.89 17.15 21.09
C ALA A 14 -5.41 17.51 21.31
N GLY A 15 -5.09 18.80 21.23
CA GLY A 15 -3.81 19.34 21.64
C GLY A 15 -3.76 19.34 23.17
N HIS A 16 -2.96 18.44 23.75
CA HIS A 16 -2.30 18.81 25.00
C HIS A 16 -1.56 20.12 24.73
N ALA A 17 -1.66 21.07 25.66
CA ALA A 17 -1.11 22.43 25.56
C ALA A 17 0.45 22.50 25.53
N PHE A 18 1.11 21.57 24.84
CA PHE A 18 2.55 21.36 24.83
C PHE A 18 3.13 20.99 23.45
N SER A 19 2.35 20.95 22.36
CA SER A 19 2.95 20.76 21.03
C SER A 19 3.34 22.11 20.44
N ALA A 20 4.63 22.28 20.13
CA ALA A 20 5.19 23.41 19.40
C ALA A 20 4.91 23.38 17.88
N GLU A 21 4.10 22.41 17.42
CA GLU A 21 3.66 22.31 16.03
C GLU A 21 2.54 23.32 15.72
N ILE A 22 2.54 23.82 14.49
CA ILE A 22 1.50 24.71 13.99
C ILE A 22 0.28 23.85 13.65
N THR A 23 -0.76 23.93 14.48
CA THR A 23 -1.97 23.13 14.31
C THR A 23 -2.97 23.89 13.44
N VAL A 24 -3.41 23.29 12.33
CA VAL A 24 -4.47 23.85 11.50
C VAL A 24 -5.82 23.54 12.13
N THR A 25 -6.59 24.56 12.49
CA THR A 25 -7.84 24.44 13.26
C THR A 25 -9.10 24.63 12.42
N THR A 26 -8.97 25.05 11.17
CA THR A 26 -10.07 25.19 10.21
C THR A 26 -9.74 24.54 8.87
N THR A 27 -10.75 23.96 8.22
CA THR A 27 -10.62 23.32 6.90
C THR A 27 -10.88 24.28 5.73
N GLU A 28 -11.35 25.50 6.02
CA GLU A 28 -11.68 26.49 5.01
C GLU A 28 -10.45 27.37 4.70
N ASP A 29 -10.36 27.83 3.45
CA ASP A 29 -9.29 28.70 2.96
C ASP A 29 -9.59 30.17 3.28
N ILE A 30 -9.52 30.53 4.56
CA ILE A 30 -9.84 31.88 5.04
C ILE A 30 -8.57 32.52 5.59
N VAL A 31 -8.26 33.73 5.11
CA VAL A 31 -7.20 34.58 5.68
C VAL A 31 -7.85 35.69 6.50
N LYS A 32 -7.70 35.63 7.82
CA LYS A 32 -8.32 36.57 8.74
C LYS A 32 -7.60 36.57 10.08
N ASP A 33 -7.34 37.76 10.63
CA ASP A 33 -6.83 37.90 11.99
C ASP A 33 -7.90 37.50 13.01
N ASP A 34 -7.94 36.21 13.33
CA ASP A 34 -8.78 35.63 14.37
C ASP A 34 -8.06 34.49 15.11
N LYS A 35 -8.83 33.58 15.74
CA LYS A 35 -8.30 32.49 16.57
C LYS A 35 -8.19 31.17 15.81
N GLU A 36 -8.63 31.14 14.57
CA GLU A 36 -8.56 29.97 13.72
C GLU A 36 -7.31 30.08 12.84
N CYS A 37 -6.60 28.96 12.70
CA CYS A 37 -5.45 28.84 11.82
C CYS A 37 -5.85 28.01 10.61
N SER A 38 -5.91 28.61 9.43
CA SER A 38 -6.06 27.90 8.16
C SER A 38 -4.72 27.33 7.65
N LEU A 39 -4.77 26.40 6.69
CA LEU A 39 -3.57 25.85 6.07
C LEU A 39 -2.74 26.94 5.37
N ARG A 40 -3.41 27.90 4.72
CA ARG A 40 -2.76 29.02 4.06
C ARG A 40 -2.01 29.90 5.06
N GLU A 41 -2.66 30.29 6.14
CA GLU A 41 -2.04 31.12 7.18
C GLU A 41 -0.87 30.39 7.85
N ALA A 42 -0.98 29.09 8.07
CA ALA A 42 0.11 28.29 8.66
C ALA A 42 1.38 28.32 7.78
N ILE A 43 1.22 28.20 6.46
CA ILE A 43 2.35 28.23 5.53
C ILE A 43 2.87 29.67 5.35
N GLU A 44 1.98 30.67 5.28
CA GLU A 44 2.37 32.09 5.22
C GLU A 44 3.16 32.52 6.46
N TYR A 45 2.77 32.04 7.65
CA TYR A 45 3.51 32.24 8.89
C TYR A 45 4.97 31.74 8.78
N ILE A 46 5.15 30.53 8.23
CA ILE A 46 6.48 29.92 8.04
C ILE A 46 7.29 30.70 7.01
N ASN A 47 6.70 31.01 5.86
CA ASN A 47 7.35 31.81 4.80
C ASN A 47 7.80 33.19 5.30
N ASN A 48 7.08 33.79 6.27
CA ASN A 48 7.41 35.08 6.85
C ASN A 48 8.45 35.01 7.98
N GLY A 49 9.13 33.87 8.17
CA GLY A 49 10.17 33.70 9.17
C GLY A 49 9.65 33.48 10.59
N MET A 50 8.41 33.02 10.74
CA MET A 50 7.80 32.61 12.02
C MET A 50 7.90 33.67 13.13
N PRO A 51 7.30 34.86 12.97
CA PRO A 51 7.36 35.92 13.98
C PRO A 51 6.79 35.46 15.33
N GLU A 52 7.44 35.83 16.46
CA GLU A 52 7.01 35.38 17.81
C GLU A 52 5.54 35.70 18.16
N ALA A 53 4.97 36.74 17.53
CA ALA A 53 3.58 37.14 17.72
C ALA A 53 2.56 36.16 17.09
N GLY A 54 3.01 35.21 16.27
CA GLY A 54 2.14 34.42 15.40
C GLY A 54 1.70 35.19 14.15
N TYR A 55 0.84 34.57 13.35
CA TYR A 55 0.23 35.17 12.18
C TYR A 55 -1.19 34.63 12.00
N ASN A 56 -2.19 35.51 12.08
CA ASN A 56 -3.61 35.19 11.89
C ASN A 56 -4.04 33.87 12.57
N GLY A 57 -3.88 33.78 13.90
CA GLY A 57 -4.25 32.59 14.66
C GLY A 57 -3.28 31.41 14.59
N CYS A 58 -2.26 31.45 13.71
CA CYS A 58 -1.25 30.41 13.57
C CYS A 58 0.05 30.72 14.33
N GLY A 59 0.66 29.68 14.91
CA GLY A 59 2.01 29.71 15.45
C GLY A 59 2.15 30.50 16.76
N GLY A 60 3.29 31.18 16.92
CA GLY A 60 3.66 31.93 18.11
C GLY A 60 5.02 31.52 18.67
N LYS A 61 5.30 32.00 19.89
CA LYS A 61 6.53 31.67 20.61
C LYS A 61 6.72 30.15 20.71
N ASP A 62 7.94 29.71 20.44
CA ASP A 62 8.38 28.30 20.43
C ASP A 62 7.90 27.45 19.24
N ALA A 63 7.12 27.99 18.29
CA ALA A 63 6.71 27.26 17.10
C ALA A 63 7.90 26.89 16.19
N TYR A 64 7.82 25.74 15.53
CA TYR A 64 8.75 25.34 14.47
C TYR A 64 8.02 24.98 13.17
N ALA A 65 8.76 24.83 12.07
CA ALA A 65 8.23 24.62 10.71
C ALA A 65 7.64 23.21 10.48
N SER A 66 6.60 22.88 11.25
CA SER A 66 5.81 21.67 11.11
C SER A 66 4.34 21.99 11.30
N VAL A 67 3.55 21.70 10.27
CA VAL A 67 2.11 21.89 10.21
C VAL A 67 1.41 20.55 10.43
N SER A 68 0.46 20.53 11.36
CA SER A 68 -0.26 19.33 11.76
C SER A 68 -1.72 19.40 11.32
N LEU A 69 -2.15 18.37 10.59
CA LEU A 69 -3.47 18.23 10.00
C LEU A 69 -4.22 17.05 10.64
N ALA A 70 -5.52 17.20 10.87
CA ALA A 70 -6.32 16.14 11.46
C ALA A 70 -6.58 15.00 10.46
N LYS A 71 -6.53 13.76 10.96
CA LYS A 71 -6.84 12.57 10.16
C LYS A 71 -8.19 12.67 9.47
N ASN A 72 -8.26 12.25 8.20
CA ASN A 72 -9.46 12.27 7.35
C ASN A 72 -10.13 13.64 7.13
N ALA A 73 -9.57 14.75 7.64
CA ALA A 73 -10.10 16.09 7.39
C ALA A 73 -9.79 16.55 5.96
N VAL A 74 -10.66 17.39 5.39
CA VAL A 74 -10.52 17.91 4.03
C VAL A 74 -10.27 19.41 4.06
N TYR A 75 -9.03 19.81 3.83
CA TYR A 75 -8.56 21.19 3.76
C TYR A 75 -8.71 21.71 2.33
N LYS A 76 -9.60 22.67 2.13
CA LYS A 76 -9.89 23.24 0.81
C LYS A 76 -8.94 24.39 0.53
N LEU A 77 -8.61 24.59 -0.74
CA LEU A 77 -7.84 25.73 -1.23
C LEU A 77 -8.47 26.27 -2.51
N GLU A 78 -8.64 27.59 -2.61
CA GLU A 78 -9.16 28.24 -3.82
C GLU A 78 -8.05 28.70 -4.79
N LYS A 79 -6.83 28.83 -4.29
CA LYS A 79 -5.64 29.24 -5.04
C LYS A 79 -4.42 28.51 -4.54
N LYS A 80 -3.37 28.44 -5.36
CA LYS A 80 -2.10 27.86 -4.91
C LYS A 80 -1.54 28.57 -3.67
N ILE A 81 -0.70 27.87 -2.94
CA ILE A 81 0.15 28.42 -1.88
C ILE A 81 1.61 28.28 -2.31
N ASP A 82 2.37 29.36 -2.22
CA ASP A 82 3.82 29.33 -2.41
C ASP A 82 4.49 28.81 -1.13
N ILE A 83 5.45 27.89 -1.27
CA ILE A 83 6.29 27.40 -0.16
C ILE A 83 7.71 27.86 -0.45
N LYS A 84 8.24 28.74 0.41
CA LYS A 84 9.51 29.44 0.23
C LYS A 84 10.53 29.16 1.33
N ALA A 85 10.23 28.22 2.23
CA ALA A 85 11.05 27.89 3.38
C ALA A 85 10.92 26.40 3.70
N GLU A 86 11.82 25.91 4.56
CA GLU A 86 11.72 24.54 5.09
C GLU A 86 10.34 24.32 5.72
N LEU A 87 9.70 23.19 5.36
CA LEU A 87 8.32 22.91 5.76
C LEU A 87 8.09 21.42 5.93
N ASN A 88 7.44 21.05 7.03
CA ASN A 88 6.88 19.72 7.22
C ASN A 88 5.36 19.83 7.31
N ILE A 89 4.61 19.02 6.56
CA ILE A 89 3.16 18.86 6.75
C ILE A 89 2.86 17.39 6.98
N LYS A 90 2.11 17.09 8.04
CA LYS A 90 1.74 15.73 8.39
C LYS A 90 0.33 15.60 8.91
N THR A 91 -0.23 14.41 8.75
CA THR A 91 -1.44 14.00 9.47
C THR A 91 -1.12 13.61 10.90
N VAL A 92 -1.98 14.01 11.84
CA VAL A 92 -1.93 13.62 13.25
C VAL A 92 -3.19 12.85 13.67
N TYR A 93 -3.00 11.97 14.65
CA TYR A 93 -4.02 11.05 15.16
C TYR A 93 -4.38 11.41 16.60
N ASP A 94 -5.64 11.17 16.99
CA ASP A 94 -6.06 11.31 18.38
C ASP A 94 -5.36 10.25 19.26
N SER A 95 -4.85 10.68 20.41
CA SER A 95 -4.05 9.86 21.33
C SER A 95 -4.83 8.74 22.06
N ASN A 96 -6.13 8.54 21.74
CA ASN A 96 -7.06 7.76 22.57
C ASN A 96 -7.52 6.43 21.97
N VAL A 97 -6.86 5.86 20.95
CA VAL A 97 -7.42 4.67 20.28
C VAL A 97 -6.43 3.52 20.14
N ASN A 98 -6.87 2.34 20.58
CA ASN A 98 -6.32 1.02 20.27
C ASN A 98 -6.55 0.64 18.77
N GLU A 99 -6.31 1.58 17.85
CA GLU A 99 -6.42 1.35 16.41
C GLU A 99 -5.06 0.86 15.87
N ASP A 100 -5.05 -0.25 15.14
CA ASP A 100 -3.89 -0.64 14.32
C ASP A 100 -3.70 0.42 13.22
N VAL A 101 -2.87 1.42 13.48
CA VAL A 101 -2.61 2.50 12.51
C VAL A 101 -1.80 1.96 11.34
N VAL A 102 -2.45 1.84 10.19
CA VAL A 102 -1.77 1.60 8.91
C VAL A 102 -1.53 2.94 8.23
N LEU A 103 -0.25 3.26 8.01
CA LEU A 103 0.15 4.55 7.44
C LEU A 103 -0.46 4.75 6.04
N GLY A 104 -0.94 5.96 5.78
CA GLY A 104 -1.55 6.31 4.49
C GLY A 104 -3.08 6.17 4.44
N LEU A 105 -3.69 5.35 5.30
CA LEU A 105 -5.15 5.08 5.21
C LEU A 105 -6.03 6.20 5.74
N ASN A 106 -5.52 6.98 6.69
CA ASN A 106 -6.28 8.03 7.37
C ASN A 106 -5.80 9.45 7.02
N ASN A 107 -5.19 9.58 5.85
CA ASN A 107 -4.57 10.83 5.40
C ASN A 107 -5.53 12.02 5.51
N ALA A 108 -5.03 13.14 6.01
CA ALA A 108 -5.63 14.44 5.73
C ALA A 108 -5.65 14.67 4.21
N VAL A 109 -6.71 15.31 3.73
CA VAL A 109 -6.91 15.62 2.32
C VAL A 109 -6.67 17.11 2.11
N ILE A 110 -5.83 17.48 1.14
CA ILE A 110 -5.70 18.85 0.67
C ILE A 110 -6.31 18.89 -0.74
N GLU A 111 -7.38 19.66 -0.90
CA GLU A 111 -8.21 19.69 -2.10
C GLU A 111 -8.21 21.09 -2.73
N MET A 112 -7.82 21.16 -4.00
CA MET A 112 -7.97 22.38 -4.79
C MET A 112 -9.41 22.50 -5.30
N THR A 113 -10.14 23.47 -4.78
CA THR A 113 -11.50 23.81 -5.24
C THR A 113 -11.50 24.87 -6.34
N GLY A 114 -10.41 25.64 -6.47
CA GLY A 114 -10.18 26.59 -7.55
C GLY A 114 -9.62 25.96 -8.83
N LYS A 115 -9.23 26.80 -9.81
CA LYS A 115 -8.52 26.38 -11.03
C LYS A 115 -7.04 26.76 -10.94
N ASP A 116 -6.29 26.02 -10.13
CA ASP A 116 -4.86 26.25 -9.91
C ASP A 116 -4.18 24.93 -9.49
N GLN A 117 -2.86 24.94 -9.33
CA GLN A 117 -2.12 23.90 -8.60
C GLN A 117 -2.24 24.10 -7.08
N ILE A 118 -1.96 23.07 -6.26
CA ILE A 118 -2.01 23.18 -4.79
C ILE A 118 -0.79 23.95 -4.26
N PHE A 119 0.41 23.48 -4.57
CA PHE A 119 1.64 24.10 -4.07
C PHE A 119 2.60 24.48 -5.19
N ASN A 120 3.21 25.65 -5.03
CA ASN A 120 4.39 26.08 -5.76
C ASN A 120 5.58 26.08 -4.81
N ILE A 121 6.46 25.09 -4.94
CA ILE A 121 7.58 24.86 -4.04
C ILE A 121 8.84 25.42 -4.70
N ASN A 122 9.19 26.66 -4.34
CA ASN A 122 10.32 27.40 -4.89
C ASN A 122 10.62 28.61 -3.98
N ASP A 123 11.81 28.70 -3.42
CA ASP A 123 12.24 29.84 -2.60
C ASP A 123 12.84 31.00 -3.43
N ASP A 124 12.96 30.81 -4.75
CA ASP A 124 13.56 31.75 -5.70
C ASP A 124 15.08 31.97 -5.49
N ASP A 125 15.76 31.10 -4.72
CA ASP A 125 17.21 31.06 -4.50
C ASP A 125 17.88 29.89 -5.28
N ASN A 126 19.20 29.87 -5.29
CA ASN A 126 20.03 28.81 -5.89
C ASN A 126 20.26 27.63 -4.93
N GLY A 127 19.97 27.82 -3.63
CA GLY A 127 19.93 26.75 -2.65
C GLY A 127 18.73 25.85 -2.85
N VAL A 128 18.64 24.77 -2.07
CA VAL A 128 17.40 23.99 -1.98
C VAL A 128 16.93 23.88 -0.54
N VAL A 129 15.65 24.15 -0.29
CA VAL A 129 15.01 23.93 1.00
C VAL A 129 14.35 22.56 1.07
N ALA A 130 14.24 22.02 2.28
CA ALA A 130 13.60 20.72 2.49
C ALA A 130 12.09 20.88 2.76
N VAL A 131 11.27 20.25 1.92
CA VAL A 131 9.82 20.19 2.08
C VAL A 131 9.37 18.75 2.20
N ASN A 132 8.64 18.41 3.26
CA ASN A 132 8.26 17.04 3.56
C ASN A 132 6.73 16.94 3.74
N PHE A 133 6.10 16.03 3.00
CA PHE A 133 4.69 15.70 3.17
C PHE A 133 4.55 14.24 3.60
N LYS A 134 3.83 14.02 4.71
CA LYS A 134 3.61 12.70 5.27
C LYS A 134 2.12 12.44 5.51
N GLU A 135 1.64 11.33 4.97
CA GLU A 135 0.24 10.90 5.14
C GLU A 135 -0.76 11.95 4.65
N ILE A 136 -0.53 12.47 3.44
CA ILE A 136 -1.39 13.47 2.79
C ILE A 136 -2.03 12.88 1.54
N THR A 137 -3.31 13.16 1.31
CA THR A 137 -3.97 12.95 0.02
C THR A 137 -4.19 14.29 -0.66
N PHE A 138 -3.54 14.50 -1.79
CA PHE A 138 -3.75 15.65 -2.65
C PHE A 138 -4.82 15.36 -3.70
N LYS A 139 -5.79 16.27 -3.82
CA LYS A 139 -6.80 16.26 -4.88
C LYS A 139 -6.67 17.51 -5.72
N GLY A 140 -6.29 17.32 -6.99
CA GLY A 140 -6.21 18.39 -7.98
C GLY A 140 -7.57 18.99 -8.31
N CYS A 141 -7.56 20.02 -9.15
CA CYS A 141 -8.75 20.82 -9.45
C CYS A 141 -9.85 20.10 -10.26
N LYS A 142 -9.57 18.92 -10.83
CA LYS A 142 -10.49 18.15 -11.69
C LYS A 142 -11.03 18.89 -12.92
N GLN A 143 -10.41 19.99 -13.31
CA GLN A 143 -10.74 20.74 -14.53
C GLN A 143 -9.75 20.39 -15.63
N ASP A 144 -10.12 20.57 -16.91
CA ASP A 144 -9.34 20.16 -18.09
C ASP A 144 -7.83 20.49 -18.02
N GLN A 145 -7.47 21.59 -17.36
CA GLN A 145 -6.09 21.92 -17.00
C GLN A 145 -6.07 22.79 -15.73
N CYS A 146 -5.41 22.31 -14.66
CA CYS A 146 -5.22 23.02 -13.40
C CYS A 146 -4.08 24.03 -13.47
N ALA A 147 -2.97 23.65 -14.11
CA ALA A 147 -1.79 24.50 -14.29
C ALA A 147 -1.00 24.12 -15.56
N GLU A 148 -0.03 24.94 -15.98
CA GLU A 148 0.91 24.55 -17.04
C GLU A 148 1.90 23.48 -16.55
N LYS A 149 2.44 23.65 -15.34
CA LYS A 149 3.47 22.78 -14.76
C LYS A 149 3.01 22.26 -13.40
N GLY A 150 2.76 20.95 -13.31
CA GLY A 150 2.37 20.31 -12.06
C GLY A 150 0.91 20.59 -11.75
N GLY A 151 0.02 19.67 -12.10
CA GLY A 151 -1.42 19.87 -11.86
C GLY A 151 -1.78 19.86 -10.37
N ILE A 152 -0.86 19.43 -9.52
CA ILE A 152 -0.95 19.49 -8.06
C ILE A 152 0.26 20.22 -7.48
N LEU A 153 1.48 19.78 -7.81
CA LEU A 153 2.71 20.33 -7.27
C LEU A 153 3.67 20.77 -8.37
N TYR A 154 4.18 21.99 -8.25
CA TYR A 154 5.44 22.39 -8.88
C TYR A 154 6.56 22.29 -7.84
N ASN A 155 7.69 21.68 -8.22
CA ASN A 155 8.87 21.54 -7.38
C ASN A 155 10.14 22.06 -8.04
N ASN A 156 10.76 23.03 -7.39
CA ASN A 156 12.14 23.45 -7.61
C ASN A 156 13.02 23.28 -6.36
N GLU A 157 12.59 22.45 -5.40
CA GLU A 157 13.28 22.24 -4.12
C GLU A 157 13.58 20.76 -3.84
N LYS A 158 13.99 20.44 -2.61
CA LYS A 158 14.05 19.05 -2.12
C LYS A 158 12.70 18.64 -1.54
N LEU A 159 11.95 17.81 -2.27
CA LEU A 159 10.62 17.34 -1.87
C LEU A 159 10.63 15.88 -1.43
N THR A 160 10.25 15.61 -0.18
CA THR A 160 10.06 14.25 0.36
C THR A 160 8.57 13.94 0.50
N LEU A 161 8.15 12.76 0.04
CA LEU A 161 6.78 12.28 0.06
C LEU A 161 6.73 10.91 0.72
N GLU A 162 5.99 10.76 1.82
CA GLU A 162 5.83 9.50 2.55
C GLU A 162 4.35 9.18 2.76
N ASN A 163 3.89 8.02 2.26
CA ASN A 163 2.50 7.58 2.43
C ASN A 163 1.49 8.58 1.83
N VAL A 164 1.86 9.20 0.71
CA VAL A 164 1.09 10.25 0.04
C VAL A 164 0.24 9.67 -1.10
N LYS A 165 -0.88 10.32 -1.40
CA LYS A 165 -1.71 10.02 -2.57
C LYS A 165 -1.95 11.26 -3.41
N PHE A 166 -1.75 11.18 -4.73
CA PHE A 166 -2.07 12.21 -5.72
C PHE A 166 -3.23 11.76 -6.58
N GLN A 167 -4.30 12.54 -6.61
CA GLN A 167 -5.49 12.25 -7.42
C GLN A 167 -5.91 13.44 -8.26
N ASP A 168 -6.31 13.16 -9.49
CA ASP A 168 -7.04 14.06 -10.35
C ASP A 168 -6.31 15.41 -10.63
N GLY A 169 -4.98 15.37 -10.69
CA GLY A 169 -4.13 16.49 -11.08
C GLY A 169 -3.97 16.58 -12.59
N TYR A 170 -4.43 17.68 -13.21
CA TYR A 170 -4.40 17.88 -14.65
C TYR A 170 -3.49 19.05 -15.05
N ALA A 171 -2.53 18.86 -15.95
CA ALA A 171 -1.62 19.92 -16.39
C ALA A 171 -1.17 19.75 -17.84
N ARG A 172 -0.35 20.68 -18.35
CA ARG A 172 0.37 20.44 -19.60
C ARG A 172 1.57 19.51 -19.38
N PHE A 173 2.35 19.77 -18.34
CA PHE A 173 3.51 18.96 -17.96
C PHE A 173 3.38 18.50 -16.51
N GLY A 174 3.37 17.18 -16.29
CA GLY A 174 3.31 16.61 -14.95
C GLY A 174 1.91 16.73 -14.36
N GLY A 175 1.05 15.71 -14.56
CA GLY A 175 -0.34 15.77 -14.10
C GLY A 175 -0.42 15.95 -12.58
N ALA A 176 0.37 15.20 -11.82
CA ALA A 176 0.55 15.44 -10.40
C ALA A 176 1.70 16.42 -10.14
N ILE A 177 2.91 16.06 -10.57
CA ILE A 177 4.14 16.76 -10.18
C ILE A 177 4.92 17.20 -11.42
N TYR A 178 5.32 18.47 -11.42
CA TYR A 178 6.41 18.95 -12.26
C TYR A 178 7.64 19.19 -11.40
N ASN A 179 8.75 18.56 -11.77
CA ASN A 179 10.04 18.74 -11.13
C ASN A 179 11.02 19.43 -12.09
N GLU A 180 11.59 20.54 -11.66
CA GLU A 180 12.62 21.22 -12.45
C GLU A 180 13.83 20.31 -12.68
N GLY A 181 14.29 19.56 -11.67
CA GLY A 181 15.08 18.34 -11.79
C GLY A 181 16.40 18.43 -12.56
N PHE A 182 16.89 19.63 -12.88
CA PHE A 182 18.05 19.86 -13.72
C PHE A 182 18.69 21.20 -13.35
N SER A 183 19.99 21.19 -13.03
CA SER A 183 20.79 22.39 -12.81
C SER A 183 22.14 22.25 -13.52
N GLU A 184 22.52 23.26 -14.30
CA GLU A 184 23.84 23.35 -14.93
C GLU A 184 24.96 23.58 -13.90
N ASP A 185 24.60 24.13 -12.72
CA ASP A 185 25.52 24.41 -11.62
C ASP A 185 25.87 23.17 -10.77
N GLY A 186 25.20 22.03 -11.03
CA GLY A 186 25.50 20.72 -10.44
C GLY A 186 24.39 20.14 -9.54
N VAL A 187 24.57 18.87 -9.14
CA VAL A 187 23.54 18.05 -8.45
C VAL A 187 23.10 18.62 -7.10
N GLY A 188 23.96 19.39 -6.40
CA GLY A 188 23.65 19.97 -5.09
C GLY A 188 22.64 21.12 -5.12
N SER A 189 22.41 21.70 -6.29
CA SER A 189 21.46 22.80 -6.52
C SER A 189 20.30 22.40 -7.44
N ALA A 190 20.22 21.12 -7.84
CA ALA A 190 19.10 20.61 -8.62
C ALA A 190 17.97 20.17 -7.69
N SER A 191 16.75 20.55 -8.01
CA SER A 191 15.57 20.07 -7.30
C SER A 191 15.40 18.56 -7.41
N ARG A 192 14.88 17.94 -6.35
CA ARG A 192 14.89 16.48 -6.21
C ARG A 192 13.68 15.95 -5.49
N LEU A 193 13.17 14.81 -5.97
CA LEU A 193 12.04 14.09 -5.35
C LEU A 193 12.52 12.85 -4.61
N TYR A 194 12.09 12.70 -3.35
CA TYR A 194 12.26 11.50 -2.54
C TYR A 194 10.88 10.92 -2.24
N ILE A 195 10.48 9.89 -2.98
CA ILE A 195 9.11 9.36 -2.96
C ILE A 195 9.12 7.96 -2.37
N ARG A 196 8.40 7.78 -1.27
CA ARG A 196 8.23 6.47 -0.62
C ARG A 196 6.75 6.19 -0.43
N THR A 197 6.33 4.99 -0.85
CA THR A 197 4.97 4.51 -0.57
C THR A 197 3.92 5.51 -1.02
N THR A 198 3.90 5.86 -2.32
CA THR A 198 3.02 6.90 -2.85
C THR A 198 2.14 6.36 -3.98
N ILE A 199 0.91 6.86 -4.05
CA ILE A 199 -0.07 6.49 -5.08
C ILE A 199 -0.29 7.68 -6.00
N PHE A 200 -0.06 7.49 -7.29
CA PHE A 200 -0.44 8.41 -8.37
C PHE A 200 -1.63 7.81 -9.10
N GLU A 201 -2.81 8.38 -8.92
CA GLU A 201 -4.06 7.85 -9.46
C GLU A 201 -4.80 8.89 -10.30
N ASN A 202 -5.17 8.51 -11.53
CA ASN A 202 -6.00 9.32 -12.42
C ASN A 202 -5.48 10.75 -12.69
N ASN A 203 -4.17 10.96 -12.68
CA ASN A 203 -3.58 12.25 -13.08
C ASN A 203 -3.46 12.31 -14.61
N LYS A 204 -3.47 13.53 -15.16
CA LYS A 204 -3.46 13.75 -16.61
C LYS A 204 -2.51 14.85 -17.02
N ALA A 205 -1.72 14.62 -18.06
CA ALA A 205 -1.00 15.69 -18.71
C ALA A 205 -0.81 15.47 -20.21
N VAL A 206 -0.31 16.48 -20.91
CA VAL A 206 0.17 16.30 -22.29
C VAL A 206 1.42 15.42 -22.29
N GLU A 207 2.37 15.72 -21.41
CA GLU A 207 3.57 14.89 -21.16
C GLU A 207 3.76 14.70 -19.65
N GLY A 208 4.17 13.50 -19.24
CA GLY A 208 4.31 13.17 -17.82
C GLY A 208 2.95 13.07 -17.15
N GLY A 209 2.15 12.07 -17.55
CA GLY A 209 0.78 11.90 -17.06
C GLY A 209 0.64 11.95 -15.53
N ALA A 210 1.65 11.47 -14.80
CA ALA A 210 1.80 11.68 -13.37
C ALA A 210 2.94 12.66 -13.03
N ILE A 211 4.16 12.36 -13.51
CA ILE A 211 5.36 13.12 -13.19
C ILE A 211 6.03 13.58 -14.47
N TYR A 212 6.39 14.86 -14.52
CA TYR A 212 7.33 15.40 -15.49
C TYR A 212 8.59 15.87 -14.75
N SER A 213 9.76 15.47 -15.23
CA SER A 213 11.05 15.95 -14.73
C SER A 213 11.95 16.35 -15.90
N LYS A 214 12.72 17.44 -15.80
CA LYS A 214 13.63 17.81 -16.90
C LYS A 214 14.81 16.84 -17.04
N ALA A 215 15.20 16.18 -15.97
CA ALA A 215 16.09 15.01 -15.98
C ALA A 215 15.70 14.05 -14.84
N PRO A 216 16.20 12.79 -14.84
CA PRO A 216 15.98 11.87 -13.74
C PRO A 216 16.63 12.46 -12.48
N ALA A 217 15.81 13.01 -11.58
CA ALA A 217 16.23 13.65 -10.33
C ALA A 217 15.29 13.23 -9.21
N TYR A 218 15.16 11.90 -9.06
CA TYR A 218 14.22 11.32 -8.12
C TYR A 218 14.63 9.92 -7.66
N GLU A 219 14.20 9.57 -6.46
CA GLU A 219 14.21 8.24 -5.89
C GLU A 219 12.77 7.84 -5.56
N ILE A 220 12.23 6.85 -6.27
CA ILE A 220 10.85 6.42 -6.11
C ILE A 220 10.83 4.96 -5.68
N TYR A 221 10.31 4.71 -4.49
CA TYR A 221 10.21 3.37 -3.91
C TYR A 221 8.76 3.04 -3.57
N THR A 222 8.43 1.76 -3.68
CA THR A 222 7.18 1.17 -3.15
C THR A 222 5.91 1.90 -3.59
N SER A 223 5.85 2.36 -4.84
CA SER A 223 4.80 3.27 -5.31
C SER A 223 3.88 2.64 -6.36
N LEU A 224 2.72 3.25 -6.57
CA LEU A 224 1.70 2.78 -7.52
C LEU A 224 1.33 3.91 -8.48
N PHE A 225 1.44 3.64 -9.79
CA PHE A 225 0.96 4.50 -10.85
C PHE A 225 -0.22 3.83 -11.54
N LYS A 226 -1.44 4.32 -11.28
CA LYS A 226 -2.68 3.70 -11.75
C LYS A 226 -3.57 4.68 -12.50
N GLY A 227 -4.01 4.31 -13.69
CA GLY A 227 -5.04 5.07 -14.43
C GLY A 227 -4.63 6.48 -14.87
N ASN A 228 -3.34 6.83 -14.82
CA ASN A 228 -2.85 8.13 -15.26
C ASN A 228 -2.83 8.22 -16.80
N GLU A 229 -2.92 9.43 -17.36
CA GLU A 229 -2.98 9.67 -18.80
C GLU A 229 -1.93 10.68 -19.27
N SER A 230 -1.14 10.29 -20.27
CA SER A 230 -0.36 11.19 -21.11
C SER A 230 -1.07 11.34 -22.46
N SER A 231 -1.70 12.49 -22.72
CA SER A 231 -2.54 12.67 -23.92
C SER A 231 -1.75 12.70 -25.22
N SER A 232 -0.44 12.99 -25.17
CA SER A 232 0.48 12.84 -26.31
C SER A 232 0.76 11.38 -26.68
N GLY A 233 0.38 10.42 -25.83
CA GLY A 233 0.84 9.04 -25.89
C GLY A 233 2.24 8.82 -25.29
N GLY A 234 2.89 9.88 -24.80
CA GLY A 234 4.17 9.83 -24.10
C GLY A 234 4.12 9.12 -22.73
N ALA A 235 5.18 9.28 -21.94
CA ALA A 235 5.35 8.56 -20.69
C ALA A 235 4.51 9.13 -19.53
N ILE A 236 4.11 8.27 -18.58
CA ILE A 236 3.45 8.65 -17.32
C ILE A 236 4.44 9.29 -16.35
N VAL A 237 5.63 8.70 -16.23
CA VAL A 237 6.80 9.36 -15.64
C VAL A 237 7.71 9.75 -16.79
N PHE A 238 7.77 11.04 -17.07
CA PHE A 238 8.48 11.58 -18.22
C PHE A 238 9.75 12.32 -17.82
N ASN A 239 10.85 12.00 -18.50
CA ASN A 239 12.15 12.66 -18.41
C ASN A 239 12.47 13.38 -19.73
N ALA A 240 12.63 14.70 -19.68
CA ALA A 240 12.95 15.47 -20.88
C ALA A 240 14.35 15.16 -21.41
N ASN A 241 15.34 15.09 -20.52
CA ASN A 241 16.75 14.84 -20.80
C ASN A 241 17.28 13.68 -19.93
N GLY A 242 18.48 13.19 -20.23
CA GLY A 242 19.28 12.43 -19.26
C GLY A 242 19.92 13.34 -18.21
N ILE A 243 20.61 12.76 -17.24
CA ILE A 243 21.40 13.57 -16.30
C ILE A 243 22.55 14.30 -17.02
N ALA A 244 22.97 15.45 -16.50
CA ALA A 244 23.98 16.30 -17.15
C ALA A 244 25.39 15.68 -17.16
N ASP A 245 25.78 14.98 -16.10
CA ASP A 245 27.15 14.47 -15.93
C ASP A 245 27.14 12.97 -15.60
N ILE A 246 27.16 12.17 -16.66
CA ILE A 246 27.14 10.71 -16.60
C ILE A 246 28.45 10.15 -16.00
N SER A 247 29.56 10.89 -16.09
CA SER A 247 30.88 10.43 -15.61
C SER A 247 30.95 10.21 -14.10
N LYS A 248 30.01 10.79 -13.35
CA LYS A 248 29.89 10.63 -11.90
C LYS A 248 29.08 9.40 -11.49
N LEU A 249 28.46 8.70 -12.43
CA LEU A 249 27.70 7.50 -12.14
C LEU A 249 28.58 6.27 -12.11
N THR A 250 28.19 5.31 -11.28
CA THR A 250 28.82 3.99 -11.23
C THR A 250 27.73 2.96 -11.42
N PHE A 251 27.86 2.10 -12.43
CA PHE A 251 26.96 0.96 -12.57
C PHE A 251 27.35 -0.12 -11.53
N ALA A 252 26.45 -0.78 -10.81
CA ALA A 252 24.99 -0.67 -10.74
C ALA A 252 24.52 0.09 -9.47
N ASN A 253 25.07 1.27 -9.20
CA ASN A 253 24.73 2.10 -8.05
C ASN A 253 24.00 3.37 -8.50
N PRO A 254 22.69 3.29 -8.75
CA PRO A 254 21.95 4.37 -9.36
C PRO A 254 21.77 5.53 -8.39
N GLN A 255 21.93 6.75 -8.90
CA GLN A 255 21.51 7.94 -8.18
C GLN A 255 20.01 8.19 -8.35
N ASN A 256 19.41 7.79 -9.47
CA ASN A 256 17.98 7.99 -9.72
C ASN A 256 17.34 6.67 -10.09
N VAL A 257 16.23 6.36 -9.42
CA VAL A 257 15.66 5.03 -9.46
C VAL A 257 14.15 5.03 -9.30
N ILE A 258 13.49 4.11 -9.99
CA ILE A 258 12.16 3.63 -9.60
C ILE A 258 12.27 2.16 -9.26
N ALA A 259 11.91 1.83 -8.03
CA ALA A 259 12.05 0.49 -7.48
C ALA A 259 10.77 0.01 -6.78
N ASN A 260 10.53 -1.30 -6.81
CA ASN A 260 9.40 -1.96 -6.12
C ASN A 260 8.05 -1.32 -6.40
N SER A 261 7.81 -0.92 -7.65
CA SER A 261 6.67 -0.09 -8.02
C SER A 261 5.88 -0.71 -9.17
N THR A 262 4.57 -0.45 -9.17
CA THR A 262 3.65 -1.00 -10.16
C THR A 262 3.07 0.11 -11.05
N PHE A 263 3.08 -0.11 -12.36
CA PHE A 263 2.39 0.70 -13.36
C PHE A 263 1.24 -0.11 -13.95
N PHE A 264 0.01 0.35 -13.73
CA PHE A 264 -1.20 -0.39 -14.06
C PHE A 264 -2.26 0.47 -14.73
N LYS A 265 -2.78 0.02 -15.88
CA LYS A 265 -3.89 0.66 -16.60
C LYS A 265 -3.68 2.13 -16.93
N ASN A 266 -2.44 2.57 -17.12
CA ASN A 266 -2.16 3.94 -17.54
C ASN A 266 -2.31 4.08 -19.06
N LYS A 267 -2.73 5.27 -19.50
CA LYS A 267 -2.81 5.64 -20.92
C LYS A 267 -1.58 6.44 -21.33
N GLY A 268 -0.59 5.74 -21.85
CA GLY A 268 0.74 6.24 -22.21
C GLY A 268 1.78 5.14 -22.00
N PHE A 269 3.04 5.42 -22.33
CA PHE A 269 4.15 4.58 -21.86
C PHE A 269 4.30 4.72 -20.35
N ALA A 270 4.65 3.67 -19.62
CA ALA A 270 4.86 3.77 -18.17
C ALA A 270 5.96 4.79 -17.83
N ILE A 271 7.09 4.70 -18.52
CA ILE A 271 8.27 5.54 -18.29
C ILE A 271 9.15 5.61 -19.53
N ASN A 272 9.80 6.75 -19.75
CA ASN A 272 10.93 6.85 -20.68
C ASN A 272 12.26 6.88 -19.91
N VAL A 273 13.08 5.88 -20.15
CA VAL A 273 14.40 5.70 -19.56
C VAL A 273 15.40 6.55 -20.32
N ARG A 274 16.10 7.39 -19.57
CA ARG A 274 17.20 8.26 -20.02
C ARG A 274 18.47 7.91 -19.26
N ASP A 275 19.60 8.45 -19.71
CA ASP A 275 20.87 8.27 -19.00
C ASP A 275 20.77 8.69 -17.53
N GLY A 276 21.21 7.78 -16.64
CA GLY A 276 21.20 7.96 -15.20
C GLY A 276 19.90 7.57 -14.48
N LEU A 277 18.98 6.88 -15.15
CA LEU A 277 17.76 6.33 -14.58
C LEU A 277 17.80 4.79 -14.53
N ALA A 278 17.64 4.25 -13.33
CA ALA A 278 17.49 2.83 -13.07
C ALA A 278 16.03 2.44 -12.80
N LEU A 279 15.65 1.25 -13.26
CA LEU A 279 14.40 0.59 -12.91
C LEU A 279 14.73 -0.79 -12.34
N ASN A 280 14.24 -1.09 -11.14
CA ASN A 280 14.51 -2.37 -10.48
C ASN A 280 13.27 -2.95 -9.80
N ASN A 281 13.00 -4.24 -9.96
CA ASN A 281 11.83 -4.89 -9.37
C ASN A 281 10.52 -4.11 -9.62
N ILE A 282 10.23 -3.71 -10.85
CA ILE A 282 8.96 -3.04 -11.21
C ILE A 282 8.03 -3.98 -11.98
N THR A 283 6.72 -3.78 -11.82
CA THR A 283 5.70 -4.48 -12.61
C THR A 283 4.96 -3.49 -13.51
N VAL A 284 5.04 -3.66 -14.82
CA VAL A 284 4.43 -2.79 -15.82
C VAL A 284 3.49 -3.61 -16.69
N VAL A 285 2.19 -3.49 -16.45
CA VAL A 285 1.17 -4.28 -17.13
C VAL A 285 -0.10 -3.49 -17.43
N LYS A 286 -0.79 -3.86 -18.51
CA LYS A 286 -2.08 -3.27 -18.92
C LYS A 286 -2.03 -1.75 -19.21
N ASN A 287 -0.85 -1.18 -19.42
CA ASN A 287 -0.70 0.20 -19.87
C ASN A 287 -0.84 0.27 -21.40
N SER A 288 -1.03 1.48 -21.95
CA SER A 288 -0.97 1.65 -23.41
C SER A 288 0.43 1.42 -23.97
N GLY A 289 1.49 1.68 -23.21
CA GLY A 289 2.86 1.28 -23.55
C GLY A 289 3.62 0.88 -22.29
N GLY A 290 4.59 -0.03 -22.44
CA GLY A 290 5.48 -0.42 -21.36
C GLY A 290 6.58 0.60 -21.18
N ILE A 291 7.83 0.26 -21.52
CA ILE A 291 8.99 1.12 -21.27
C ILE A 291 9.58 1.65 -22.58
N GLU A 292 9.81 2.96 -22.64
CA GLU A 292 10.57 3.59 -23.71
C GLU A 292 12.04 3.74 -23.30
N PHE A 293 12.99 3.33 -24.14
CA PHE A 293 14.43 3.45 -23.89
C PHE A 293 15.05 4.44 -24.87
N ASN A 294 15.80 5.40 -24.32
CA ASN A 294 16.55 6.39 -25.07
C ASN A 294 17.77 6.84 -24.26
N THR A 295 18.79 5.99 -24.26
CA THR A 295 20.01 6.13 -23.46
C THR A 295 21.23 6.18 -24.36
N THR A 296 22.31 6.85 -23.96
CA THR A 296 23.58 6.87 -24.69
C THR A 296 24.73 6.24 -23.90
N SER A 297 24.41 5.67 -22.73
CA SER A 297 25.32 4.98 -21.82
C SER A 297 24.65 3.81 -21.12
N GLU A 298 25.44 2.94 -20.48
CA GLU A 298 24.96 1.81 -19.69
C GLU A 298 24.24 2.21 -18.38
N HIS A 299 24.20 3.49 -18.05
CA HIS A 299 23.60 3.99 -16.80
C HIS A 299 22.08 4.23 -16.88
N GLY A 300 21.45 3.89 -18.01
CA GLY A 300 20.00 3.73 -18.09
C GLY A 300 19.65 2.25 -18.20
N TYR A 301 18.95 1.69 -17.21
CA TYR A 301 18.73 0.24 -17.17
C TYR A 301 17.40 -0.20 -16.57
N LEU A 302 17.01 -1.44 -16.92
CA LEU A 302 15.89 -2.18 -16.36
C LEU A 302 16.37 -3.53 -15.84
N ALA A 303 16.12 -3.82 -14.56
CA ALA A 303 16.52 -5.06 -13.91
C ALA A 303 15.39 -5.73 -13.12
N ASN A 304 15.42 -7.06 -13.06
CA ASN A 304 14.59 -7.89 -12.16
C ASN A 304 13.09 -7.57 -12.23
N SER A 305 12.59 -7.19 -13.40
CA SER A 305 11.27 -6.58 -13.58
C SER A 305 10.36 -7.41 -14.49
N VAL A 306 9.07 -7.05 -14.49
CA VAL A 306 8.05 -7.65 -15.36
C VAL A 306 7.44 -6.56 -16.23
N VAL A 307 7.54 -6.68 -17.55
CA VAL A 307 7.03 -5.71 -18.53
C VAL A 307 6.32 -6.47 -19.65
N ILE A 308 5.04 -6.76 -19.43
CA ILE A 308 4.24 -7.62 -20.32
C ILE A 308 2.78 -7.14 -20.43
N GLY A 309 2.15 -7.42 -21.57
CA GLY A 309 0.71 -7.18 -21.76
C GLY A 309 0.34 -5.69 -21.82
N ASN A 310 1.28 -4.83 -22.19
CA ASN A 310 1.04 -3.42 -22.51
C ASN A 310 0.74 -3.28 -24.00
N ASN A 311 -0.33 -2.56 -24.35
CA ASN A 311 -0.82 -2.52 -25.72
C ASN A 311 -1.27 -1.12 -26.14
N LEU A 312 -0.70 -0.60 -27.23
CA LEU A 312 -1.10 0.67 -27.83
C LEU A 312 -1.98 0.37 -29.04
N GLY A 313 -3.25 0.75 -28.99
CA GLY A 313 -4.18 0.54 -30.12
C GLY A 313 -4.34 -0.93 -30.53
N GLY A 314 -4.15 -1.88 -29.60
CA GLY A 314 -4.23 -3.33 -29.85
C GLY A 314 -2.93 -3.97 -30.32
N THR A 315 -1.83 -3.22 -30.43
CA THR A 315 -0.49 -3.76 -30.72
C THR A 315 0.34 -3.84 -29.44
N ALA A 316 0.99 -4.99 -29.22
CA ALA A 316 1.90 -5.18 -28.09
C ALA A 316 3.05 -4.17 -28.15
N GLN A 317 3.20 -3.40 -27.08
CA GLN A 317 4.14 -2.29 -26.99
C GLN A 317 4.82 -2.30 -25.62
N ASP A 318 5.31 -3.47 -25.20
CA ASP A 318 5.97 -3.66 -23.91
C ASP A 318 7.30 -2.91 -23.82
N CYS A 319 8.03 -2.79 -24.93
CA CYS A 319 9.20 -1.90 -25.02
C CYS A 319 9.18 -1.09 -26.31
N LYS A 320 9.86 0.05 -26.27
CA LYS A 320 10.16 0.87 -27.44
C LYS A 320 11.58 1.39 -27.33
N ILE A 321 12.43 1.11 -28.32
CA ILE A 321 13.76 1.72 -28.43
C ILE A 321 13.61 2.91 -29.37
N VAL A 322 13.94 4.12 -28.91
CA VAL A 322 13.73 5.35 -29.69
C VAL A 322 14.71 5.43 -30.86
N ASP A 323 15.99 5.13 -30.62
CA ASP A 323 17.03 5.04 -31.63
C ASP A 323 17.88 3.79 -31.39
N SER A 324 17.61 2.72 -32.14
CA SER A 324 18.30 1.44 -31.98
C SER A 324 19.80 1.48 -32.33
N SER A 325 20.27 2.53 -33.02
CA SER A 325 21.68 2.67 -33.40
C SER A 325 22.53 3.33 -32.32
N ALA A 326 21.89 4.09 -31.42
CA ALA A 326 22.54 4.85 -30.36
C ALA A 326 22.22 4.31 -28.96
N ASP A 327 21.12 3.56 -28.80
CA ASP A 327 20.69 3.10 -27.48
C ASP A 327 21.69 2.12 -26.84
N GLN A 328 22.06 2.42 -25.60
CA GLN A 328 22.99 1.61 -24.79
C GLN A 328 22.32 1.11 -23.50
N SER A 329 20.99 1.00 -23.50
CA SER A 329 20.26 0.64 -22.29
C SER A 329 20.58 -0.80 -21.90
N VAL A 330 20.76 -1.02 -20.60
CA VAL A 330 21.02 -2.37 -20.08
C VAL A 330 19.70 -2.97 -19.62
N LEU A 331 19.31 -4.10 -20.19
CA LEU A 331 18.17 -4.88 -19.71
C LEU A 331 18.69 -6.20 -19.16
N TYR A 332 18.36 -6.48 -17.90
CA TYR A 332 18.89 -7.61 -17.15
C TYR A 332 17.80 -8.38 -16.39
N ASN A 333 17.71 -9.69 -16.59
CA ASN A 333 16.88 -10.57 -15.79
C ASN A 333 15.40 -10.16 -15.68
N ASN A 334 14.80 -9.73 -16.78
CA ASN A 334 13.39 -9.33 -16.82
C ASN A 334 12.51 -10.40 -17.45
N LEU A 335 11.21 -10.35 -17.18
CA LEU A 335 10.18 -11.00 -17.99
C LEU A 335 9.56 -9.93 -18.90
N VAL A 336 9.70 -10.08 -20.21
CA VAL A 336 9.35 -9.05 -21.20
C VAL A 336 8.52 -9.59 -22.36
N GLY A 337 7.82 -8.71 -23.07
CA GLY A 337 7.13 -9.06 -24.32
C GLY A 337 8.08 -9.29 -25.50
N THR A 338 7.56 -9.83 -26.61
CA THR A 338 8.33 -10.18 -27.82
C THR A 338 9.00 -9.00 -28.52
N GLY A 339 8.50 -7.77 -28.33
CA GLY A 339 9.07 -6.55 -28.88
C GLY A 339 10.22 -5.94 -28.08
N CYS A 340 10.60 -6.56 -26.95
CA CYS A 340 11.65 -6.06 -26.07
C CYS A 340 13.03 -6.64 -26.39
N PRO A 341 14.12 -5.90 -26.14
CA PRO A 341 15.47 -6.46 -26.19
C PRO A 341 15.62 -7.62 -25.21
N VAL A 342 16.14 -8.75 -25.68
CA VAL A 342 16.40 -9.92 -24.83
C VAL A 342 17.73 -9.78 -24.08
N GLY A 343 18.68 -9.00 -24.63
CA GLY A 343 20.01 -8.83 -24.07
C GLY A 343 20.95 -10.01 -24.38
N PRO A 344 22.18 -10.02 -23.83
CA PRO A 344 23.18 -11.06 -24.07
C PRO A 344 22.90 -12.35 -23.26
N VAL A 345 23.45 -13.48 -23.71
CA VAL A 345 23.20 -14.85 -23.18
C VAL A 345 23.41 -14.97 -21.66
N ALA A 346 24.41 -14.28 -21.10
CA ALA A 346 24.69 -14.34 -19.66
C ALA A 346 23.51 -13.84 -18.79
N ASN A 347 22.57 -13.10 -19.39
CA ASN A 347 21.69 -12.16 -18.71
C ASN A 347 20.27 -12.09 -19.28
N LEU A 348 19.92 -13.04 -20.14
CA LEU A 348 18.74 -12.95 -21.00
C LEU A 348 17.49 -12.59 -20.22
N ASN A 349 16.78 -11.58 -20.72
CA ASN A 349 15.39 -11.42 -20.37
C ASN A 349 14.63 -12.63 -20.91
N ASP A 350 13.71 -13.16 -20.10
CA ASP A 350 12.79 -14.17 -20.59
C ASP A 350 11.70 -13.49 -21.40
N VAL A 351 11.43 -14.02 -22.59
CA VAL A 351 10.34 -13.55 -23.44
C VAL A 351 9.07 -14.29 -23.08
N TRP A 352 8.04 -13.55 -22.69
CA TRP A 352 6.75 -14.11 -22.34
C TRP A 352 6.05 -14.70 -23.56
N SER A 353 5.71 -15.98 -23.46
CA SER A 353 5.02 -16.76 -24.49
C SER A 353 3.58 -17.11 -24.10
N GLY A 354 3.10 -16.62 -22.96
CA GLY A 354 1.74 -16.87 -22.48
C GLY A 354 0.72 -15.95 -23.14
N ASN A 355 -0.55 -16.39 -23.13
CA ASN A 355 -1.67 -15.64 -23.71
C ASN A 355 -2.59 -15.01 -22.64
N SER A 356 -2.39 -15.34 -21.37
CA SER A 356 -3.26 -14.91 -20.26
C SER A 356 -2.42 -14.28 -19.15
N LEU A 357 -2.79 -13.05 -18.77
CA LEU A 357 -2.01 -12.26 -17.82
C LEU A 357 -2.64 -12.26 -16.42
N LEU A 358 -3.93 -11.93 -16.35
CA LEU A 358 -4.68 -11.76 -15.11
C LEU A 358 -5.75 -12.85 -14.99
N ALA A 359 -5.80 -13.49 -13.83
CA ALA A 359 -6.73 -14.56 -13.51
C ALA A 359 -8.13 -14.02 -13.17
N GLY A 360 -8.80 -13.39 -14.13
CA GLY A 360 -10.08 -12.72 -13.93
C GLY A 360 -10.20 -11.42 -14.72
N GLU A 361 -11.04 -10.51 -14.22
CA GLU A 361 -11.08 -9.12 -14.67
C GLU A 361 -9.77 -8.40 -14.34
N ASP A 362 -9.62 -7.16 -14.81
CA ASP A 362 -8.42 -6.38 -14.50
C ASP A 362 -8.24 -6.12 -13.00
N GLU A 363 -9.35 -5.93 -12.27
CA GLU A 363 -9.38 -5.61 -10.84
C GLU A 363 -10.40 -6.52 -10.13
N GLY A 364 -10.08 -6.95 -8.90
CA GLY A 364 -11.00 -7.71 -8.06
C GLY A 364 -10.45 -9.04 -7.56
N THR A 365 -11.33 -10.04 -7.48
CA THR A 365 -11.02 -11.36 -6.88
C THR A 365 -10.27 -12.25 -7.86
N CYS A 366 -9.27 -12.96 -7.36
CA CYS A 366 -8.50 -13.92 -8.14
C CYS A 366 -9.30 -15.20 -8.40
N LYS A 367 -9.35 -15.64 -9.67
CA LYS A 367 -9.86 -16.96 -10.01
C LYS A 367 -9.00 -18.05 -9.38
N THR A 368 -9.65 -19.13 -8.95
CA THR A 368 -9.00 -20.31 -8.40
C THR A 368 -8.08 -20.97 -9.43
N LEU A 369 -7.17 -21.83 -8.97
CA LEU A 369 -6.24 -22.55 -9.84
C LEU A 369 -6.92 -23.50 -10.83
N THR A 370 -8.17 -23.88 -10.61
CA THR A 370 -8.97 -24.68 -11.56
C THR A 370 -9.71 -23.84 -12.58
N GLU A 371 -10.17 -22.65 -12.19
CA GLU A 371 -10.90 -21.73 -13.07
C GLU A 371 -9.97 -21.02 -14.06
N ASP A 372 -8.71 -20.79 -13.66
CA ASP A 372 -7.67 -20.24 -14.53
C ASP A 372 -6.32 -20.90 -14.22
N ARG A 373 -5.84 -21.72 -15.15
CA ARG A 373 -4.58 -22.48 -15.03
C ARG A 373 -3.35 -21.79 -15.62
N THR A 374 -3.51 -20.65 -16.31
CA THR A 374 -2.47 -20.09 -17.19
C THR A 374 -2.07 -18.66 -16.87
N SER A 375 -2.95 -17.88 -16.23
CA SER A 375 -2.68 -16.48 -15.89
C SER A 375 -1.64 -16.36 -14.78
N VAL A 376 -0.62 -15.53 -15.02
CA VAL A 376 0.57 -15.40 -14.15
C VAL A 376 0.36 -14.46 -12.95
N PHE A 377 -0.66 -13.60 -12.98
CA PHE A 377 -1.03 -12.73 -11.85
C PHE A 377 -2.51 -12.91 -11.49
N CYS A 378 -2.83 -12.63 -10.23
CA CYS A 378 -4.19 -12.28 -9.85
C CYS A 378 -4.57 -10.89 -10.36
N PRO A 379 -5.86 -10.60 -10.53
CA PRO A 379 -6.36 -9.23 -10.74
C PRO A 379 -5.80 -8.27 -9.70
N PHE A 380 -5.65 -7.01 -10.07
CA PHE A 380 -5.20 -5.99 -9.13
C PHE A 380 -6.23 -5.87 -7.99
N ASN A 381 -5.74 -5.86 -6.76
CA ASN A 381 -6.60 -5.71 -5.59
C ASN A 381 -5.92 -4.82 -4.54
N THR A 382 -6.74 -4.12 -3.74
CA THR A 382 -6.29 -3.41 -2.55
C THR A 382 -6.92 -4.10 -1.34
N PRO A 383 -6.19 -5.02 -0.68
CA PRO A 383 -6.73 -5.71 0.49
C PRO A 383 -7.14 -4.75 1.60
N ASN A 384 -8.07 -5.20 2.45
CA ASN A 384 -8.48 -4.43 3.62
C ASN A 384 -7.28 -4.05 4.49
N LYS A 385 -7.32 -2.83 5.05
CA LYS A 385 -6.24 -2.28 5.88
C LYS A 385 -4.88 -2.21 5.17
N THR A 386 -4.85 -2.01 3.85
CA THR A 386 -3.62 -1.80 3.08
C THR A 386 -3.70 -0.50 2.30
N PHE A 387 -2.66 0.33 2.35
CA PHE A 387 -2.65 1.60 1.63
C PHE A 387 -2.46 1.42 0.12
N ILE A 388 -1.50 0.59 -0.29
CA ILE A 388 -1.16 0.36 -1.71
C ILE A 388 -1.68 -1.01 -2.16
N GLY A 389 -2.54 -1.02 -3.18
CA GLY A 389 -2.94 -2.24 -3.87
C GLY A 389 -1.83 -2.80 -4.78
N TYR A 390 -1.92 -4.09 -5.09
CA TYR A 390 -0.87 -4.80 -5.83
C TYR A 390 -1.44 -5.91 -6.72
N LEU A 391 -0.58 -6.42 -7.61
CA LEU A 391 -0.81 -7.61 -8.43
C LEU A 391 -0.05 -8.78 -7.82
N ARG A 392 -0.76 -9.74 -7.23
CA ARG A 392 -0.14 -10.93 -6.64
C ARG A 392 0.32 -11.91 -7.74
N PRO A 393 1.59 -12.32 -7.82
CA PRO A 393 2.02 -13.40 -8.71
C PRO A 393 1.30 -14.71 -8.35
N ARG A 394 1.11 -15.61 -9.32
CA ARG A 394 0.46 -16.91 -9.11
C ARG A 394 1.44 -18.06 -9.22
N ILE A 395 1.22 -19.09 -8.40
CA ILE A 395 2.00 -20.34 -8.42
C ILE A 395 1.12 -21.41 -9.09
N LEU A 396 1.27 -21.58 -10.40
CA LEU A 396 0.38 -22.42 -11.21
C LEU A 396 0.60 -23.91 -10.95
N LEU A 397 -0.46 -24.71 -11.16
CA LEU A 397 -0.46 -26.16 -10.94
C LEU A 397 0.54 -26.89 -11.84
N ASP A 398 0.71 -26.42 -13.07
CA ASP A 398 1.51 -27.08 -14.09
C ASP A 398 3.03 -26.85 -13.92
N TYR A 399 3.42 -26.00 -12.96
CA TYR A 399 4.82 -25.85 -12.58
C TYR A 399 5.33 -27.12 -11.91
N ALA A 400 6.42 -27.68 -12.47
CA ALA A 400 7.10 -28.85 -11.91
C ALA A 400 7.94 -28.52 -10.68
N THR A 401 8.48 -27.31 -10.62
CA THR A 401 9.19 -26.73 -9.47
C THR A 401 8.81 -25.26 -9.33
N ILE A 402 9.08 -24.64 -8.17
CA ILE A 402 8.81 -23.20 -7.99
C ILE A 402 9.57 -22.33 -9.00
N PHE A 403 10.77 -22.76 -9.41
CA PHE A 403 11.62 -22.11 -10.42
C PHE A 403 11.10 -22.26 -11.86
N ALA A 404 10.09 -23.10 -12.11
CA ALA A 404 9.47 -23.23 -13.43
C ALA A 404 8.56 -22.04 -13.77
N SER A 405 8.13 -21.26 -12.76
CA SER A 405 7.47 -19.97 -12.98
C SER A 405 8.37 -19.05 -13.81
N PRO A 406 7.85 -18.18 -14.69
CA PRO A 406 8.65 -17.16 -15.37
C PRO A 406 8.99 -15.95 -14.47
N ILE A 407 8.38 -15.87 -13.28
CA ILE A 407 8.51 -14.73 -12.36
C ILE A 407 9.23 -15.14 -11.08
N LEU A 408 8.93 -16.32 -10.54
CA LEU A 408 9.31 -16.68 -9.18
C LEU A 408 10.74 -17.24 -9.08
N ASN A 409 11.47 -16.81 -8.05
CA ASN A 409 12.85 -17.17 -7.75
C ASN A 409 13.75 -17.11 -9.00
N LYS A 410 13.75 -15.94 -9.63
CA LYS A 410 14.46 -15.67 -10.88
C LYS A 410 15.66 -14.77 -10.72
N GLY A 411 15.93 -14.25 -9.53
CA GLY A 411 17.13 -13.46 -9.30
C GLY A 411 18.39 -14.24 -9.64
N LYS A 412 19.46 -13.48 -9.78
CA LYS A 412 20.72 -13.91 -10.37
C LYS A 412 21.84 -13.55 -9.42
N THR A 413 23.01 -14.13 -9.58
CA THR A 413 24.14 -13.83 -8.71
C THR A 413 25.34 -13.41 -9.53
N THR A 414 26.32 -12.82 -8.87
CA THR A 414 27.62 -12.54 -9.49
C THR A 414 28.33 -13.82 -9.96
N ALA A 415 27.97 -14.99 -9.43
CA ALA A 415 28.48 -16.28 -9.89
C ALA A 415 28.02 -16.63 -11.32
N ASP A 416 26.98 -15.96 -11.85
CA ASP A 416 26.56 -16.10 -13.24
C ASP A 416 27.56 -15.44 -14.23
N GLY A 417 28.65 -14.83 -13.73
CA GLY A 417 29.74 -14.28 -14.55
C GLY A 417 29.38 -12.99 -15.27
N ASN A 418 28.32 -12.32 -14.83
CA ASN A 418 27.79 -11.12 -15.47
C ASN A 418 28.52 -9.84 -15.03
N THR A 419 29.03 -9.08 -16.00
CA THR A 419 29.64 -7.75 -15.80
C THR A 419 28.63 -6.66 -15.40
N HIS A 420 27.35 -6.82 -15.76
CA HIS A 420 26.26 -5.88 -15.52
C HIS A 420 25.23 -6.43 -14.51
N HIS A 421 25.69 -7.06 -13.44
CA HIS A 421 24.80 -7.64 -12.43
C HIS A 421 24.11 -6.56 -11.58
N VAL A 422 22.79 -6.70 -11.41
CA VAL A 422 21.96 -5.84 -10.55
C VAL A 422 21.23 -6.73 -9.56
N TYR A 423 21.48 -6.51 -8.27
CA TYR A 423 20.76 -7.20 -7.20
C TYR A 423 19.30 -6.78 -7.15
N CYS A 424 18.43 -7.65 -6.68
CA CYS A 424 17.12 -7.25 -6.27
C CYS A 424 17.16 -6.27 -5.09
N GLU A 425 16.10 -5.49 -4.98
CA GLU A 425 15.88 -4.63 -3.83
C GLU A 425 15.70 -5.46 -2.54
N GLY A 426 15.91 -4.86 -1.37
CA GLY A 426 15.81 -5.59 -0.09
C GLY A 426 14.37 -5.89 0.36
N SER A 427 13.37 -5.27 -0.25
CA SER A 427 11.95 -5.47 0.06
C SER A 427 11.08 -5.35 -1.19
N ASP A 428 9.83 -5.77 -1.12
CA ASP A 428 8.84 -5.61 -2.19
C ASP A 428 7.98 -4.34 -2.03
N GLN A 429 7.01 -4.11 -2.93
CA GLN A 429 6.11 -2.96 -2.92
C GLN A 429 5.30 -2.82 -1.62
N ARG A 430 5.06 -3.93 -0.91
CA ARG A 430 4.30 -3.99 0.34
C ARG A 430 5.20 -3.81 1.57
N GLY A 431 6.50 -3.60 1.35
CA GLY A 431 7.51 -3.55 2.41
C GLY A 431 7.87 -4.92 2.98
N LYS A 432 7.52 -6.02 2.30
CA LYS A 432 7.93 -7.37 2.73
C LYS A 432 9.38 -7.60 2.33
N THR A 433 10.19 -8.10 3.26
CA THR A 433 11.61 -8.37 3.04
C THR A 433 11.81 -9.48 2.01
N ARG A 434 12.74 -9.27 1.08
CA ARG A 434 13.23 -10.31 0.15
C ARG A 434 14.38 -11.07 0.78
N ASN A 435 14.62 -12.29 0.32
CA ASN A 435 15.77 -13.06 0.79
C ASN A 435 17.09 -12.35 0.42
N LEU A 436 18.11 -12.47 1.28
CA LEU A 436 19.45 -11.95 0.99
C LEU A 436 20.17 -12.73 -0.12
N ASP A 437 19.78 -13.99 -0.32
CA ASP A 437 20.23 -14.79 -1.45
C ASP A 437 19.35 -14.47 -2.67
N ASP A 438 19.94 -13.74 -3.62
CA ASP A 438 19.24 -13.19 -4.79
C ASP A 438 18.64 -14.28 -5.68
N VAL A 439 19.12 -15.53 -5.63
CA VAL A 439 18.52 -16.65 -6.38
C VAL A 439 17.03 -16.82 -6.06
N TRP A 440 16.60 -16.44 -4.85
CA TRP A 440 15.22 -16.52 -4.41
C TRP A 440 14.38 -15.28 -4.73
N CYS A 441 14.98 -14.25 -5.33
CA CYS A 441 14.24 -13.05 -5.65
C CYS A 441 13.23 -13.31 -6.79
N ASP A 442 11.99 -12.86 -6.60
CA ASP A 442 10.99 -12.79 -7.65
C ASP A 442 11.16 -11.56 -8.54
N ARG A 443 10.92 -11.71 -9.84
CA ARG A 443 10.83 -10.58 -10.76
C ARG A 443 9.59 -9.73 -10.49
N GLY A 444 9.72 -8.42 -10.69
CA GLY A 444 8.65 -7.46 -10.54
C GLY A 444 8.49 -6.96 -9.12
N ALA A 445 7.41 -6.22 -8.88
CA ALA A 445 7.21 -5.42 -7.68
C ALA A 445 6.86 -6.22 -6.41
N ILE A 446 6.47 -7.49 -6.55
CA ILE A 446 5.98 -8.32 -5.46
C ILE A 446 6.84 -9.56 -5.32
N GLU A 447 7.24 -9.84 -4.09
CA GLU A 447 7.86 -11.09 -3.66
C GLU A 447 6.78 -12.00 -3.07
N ILE A 448 6.71 -13.27 -3.46
CA ILE A 448 5.79 -14.22 -2.84
C ILE A 448 6.20 -14.47 -1.39
N VAL A 449 5.30 -14.15 -0.47
CA VAL A 449 5.48 -14.40 0.96
C VAL A 449 4.53 -15.49 1.42
N VAL A 450 5.11 -16.56 1.97
CA VAL A 450 4.37 -17.69 2.54
C VAL A 450 4.64 -17.75 4.03
N PRO A 451 3.62 -17.73 4.90
CA PRO A 451 3.83 -17.79 6.33
C PRO A 451 4.32 -19.17 6.77
N VAL A 452 5.05 -19.25 7.88
CA VAL A 452 5.49 -20.54 8.45
C VAL A 452 4.36 -21.33 9.13
N SER A 453 3.31 -20.62 9.55
CA SER A 453 2.08 -21.15 10.15
C SER A 453 0.95 -20.14 9.99
N MET A 454 -0.28 -20.63 9.98
CA MET A 454 -1.47 -19.77 9.98
C MET A 454 -1.76 -19.28 11.41
N PRO A 455 -2.40 -18.10 11.57
CA PRO A 455 -2.96 -17.70 12.85
C PRO A 455 -4.00 -18.72 13.32
N ARG A 456 -4.36 -18.64 14.60
CA ARG A 456 -5.47 -19.42 15.12
C ARG A 456 -6.77 -19.04 14.40
N LEU A 457 -7.52 -20.07 14.01
CA LEU A 457 -8.79 -19.96 13.31
C LEU A 457 -9.94 -20.45 14.20
N GLY A 458 -11.16 -20.19 13.77
CA GLY A 458 -12.37 -20.69 14.42
C GLY A 458 -13.34 -19.58 14.80
N GLN A 459 -14.46 -19.99 15.40
CA GLN A 459 -15.58 -19.13 15.70
C GLN A 459 -16.34 -19.68 16.92
N ASP A 460 -16.89 -18.77 17.71
CA ASP A 460 -17.85 -19.11 18.76
C ASP A 460 -19.27 -19.15 18.15
N ILE A 461 -19.99 -20.23 18.39
CA ILE A 461 -21.31 -20.54 17.81
C ILE A 461 -22.29 -20.96 18.90
N LYS A 462 -23.59 -20.81 18.63
CA LYS A 462 -24.66 -21.36 19.49
C LYS A 462 -25.06 -22.76 19.04
N VAL A 463 -25.77 -23.46 19.92
CA VAL A 463 -26.42 -24.74 19.60
C VAL A 463 -27.28 -24.59 18.32
N GLY A 464 -27.03 -25.46 17.34
CA GLY A 464 -27.72 -25.45 16.05
C GLY A 464 -27.07 -24.58 14.96
N GLU A 465 -26.07 -23.77 15.29
CA GLU A 465 -25.34 -22.95 14.31
C GLU A 465 -24.17 -23.72 13.66
N VAL A 466 -23.76 -23.24 12.49
CA VAL A 466 -22.60 -23.71 11.72
C VAL A 466 -21.54 -22.64 11.79
N ALA A 467 -20.31 -23.00 12.17
CA ALA A 467 -19.19 -22.05 12.15
C ALA A 467 -18.75 -21.85 10.70
N LYS A 468 -18.57 -20.60 10.27
CA LYS A 468 -18.16 -20.24 8.92
C LYS A 468 -17.09 -19.16 8.95
N PHE A 469 -15.94 -19.43 8.37
CA PHE A 469 -14.86 -18.47 8.22
C PHE A 469 -14.06 -18.75 6.95
N ASN A 470 -13.31 -17.75 6.48
CA ASN A 470 -12.46 -17.89 5.30
C ASN A 470 -10.98 -17.98 5.72
N ILE A 471 -10.21 -18.86 5.07
CA ILE A 471 -8.80 -19.08 5.41
C ILE A 471 -7.80 -18.48 4.42
N LEU A 472 -8.23 -17.90 3.28
CA LEU A 472 -7.31 -17.46 2.22
C LEU A 472 -6.31 -16.42 2.70
N ASP A 473 -6.76 -15.43 3.49
CA ASP A 473 -5.89 -14.39 4.04
C ASP A 473 -4.79 -14.96 4.96
N SER A 474 -5.01 -16.17 5.50
CA SER A 474 -4.03 -16.87 6.34
C SER A 474 -2.96 -17.62 5.54
N LEU A 475 -3.13 -17.79 4.22
CA LEU A 475 -2.21 -18.55 3.36
C LEU A 475 -1.05 -17.70 2.82
N GLY A 476 -1.03 -16.40 3.11
CA GLY A 476 -0.12 -15.45 2.48
C GLY A 476 -0.39 -15.36 0.97
N ASP A 477 0.66 -15.43 0.17
CA ASP A 477 0.54 -15.32 -1.30
C ASP A 477 0.29 -16.66 -2.01
N SER A 478 -0.18 -17.68 -1.28
CA SER A 478 -0.45 -19.01 -1.83
C SER A 478 -1.95 -19.28 -2.04
N ASP A 479 -2.24 -20.27 -2.88
CA ASP A 479 -3.60 -20.75 -3.16
C ASP A 479 -3.77 -22.18 -2.63
N LEU A 480 -5.01 -22.58 -2.35
CA LEU A 480 -5.32 -23.97 -2.00
C LEU A 480 -5.17 -24.91 -3.21
N ILE A 481 -4.72 -26.14 -2.95
CA ILE A 481 -4.63 -27.19 -3.97
C ILE A 481 -6.01 -27.79 -4.23
N PRO A 482 -6.44 -27.96 -5.50
CA PRO A 482 -7.69 -28.64 -5.81
C PRO A 482 -7.68 -30.09 -5.32
N LYS A 483 -8.81 -30.58 -4.80
CA LYS A 483 -8.94 -31.94 -4.27
C LYS A 483 -8.51 -33.04 -5.25
N GLU A 484 -8.69 -32.83 -6.56
CA GLU A 484 -8.29 -33.78 -7.61
C GLU A 484 -6.77 -33.96 -7.70
N GLU A 485 -5.99 -32.97 -7.29
CA GLU A 485 -4.52 -33.02 -7.32
C GLU A 485 -3.93 -33.59 -6.02
N CYS A 486 -4.74 -33.80 -4.97
CA CYS A 486 -4.25 -34.13 -3.64
C CYS A 486 -3.54 -35.48 -3.57
N THR A 487 -4.06 -36.55 -4.17
CA THR A 487 -3.38 -37.86 -4.14
C THR A 487 -1.99 -37.78 -4.79
N LYS A 488 -1.86 -37.01 -5.88
CA LYS A 488 -0.59 -36.79 -6.58
C LYS A 488 0.37 -35.93 -5.74
N VAL A 489 -0.11 -34.82 -5.19
CA VAL A 489 0.71 -33.88 -4.40
C VAL A 489 1.15 -34.50 -3.08
N MET A 490 0.27 -35.26 -2.41
CA MET A 490 0.55 -35.90 -1.14
C MET A 490 1.32 -37.21 -1.28
N GLY A 491 1.31 -37.82 -2.47
CA GLY A 491 1.91 -39.14 -2.70
C GLY A 491 1.21 -40.28 -1.95
N MET A 492 -0.02 -40.06 -1.50
CA MET A 492 -0.82 -41.03 -0.75
C MET A 492 -2.32 -40.76 -0.90
N GLU A 493 -3.12 -41.80 -0.66
CA GLU A 493 -4.56 -41.64 -0.50
C GLU A 493 -4.91 -40.94 0.82
N ASN A 494 -6.13 -40.40 0.90
CA ASN A 494 -6.61 -39.76 2.12
C ASN A 494 -6.59 -40.77 3.30
N PRO A 495 -5.89 -40.49 4.41
CA PRO A 495 -5.77 -41.41 5.54
C PRO A 495 -7.10 -41.80 6.20
N THR A 496 -8.15 -41.00 6.00
CA THR A 496 -9.50 -41.26 6.54
C THR A 496 -10.34 -42.20 5.67
N GLY A 497 -9.84 -42.58 4.48
CA GLY A 497 -10.58 -43.37 3.49
C GLY A 497 -11.70 -42.60 2.76
N LYS A 498 -11.92 -41.32 3.08
CA LYS A 498 -12.88 -40.43 2.40
C LYS A 498 -12.21 -39.72 1.21
N PRO A 499 -12.97 -39.21 0.23
CA PRO A 499 -12.41 -38.34 -0.81
C PRO A 499 -11.66 -37.14 -0.23
N TRP A 500 -10.62 -36.68 -0.92
CA TRP A 500 -9.95 -35.42 -0.57
C TRP A 500 -10.91 -34.23 -0.68
N GLN A 501 -10.62 -33.20 0.10
CA GLN A 501 -11.20 -31.86 -0.05
C GLN A 501 -10.10 -30.90 -0.54
N ASP A 502 -10.51 -29.69 -0.93
CA ASP A 502 -9.57 -28.67 -1.39
C ASP A 502 -8.61 -28.28 -0.25
N GLY A 503 -7.35 -28.00 -0.59
CA GLY A 503 -6.27 -27.80 0.37
C GLY A 503 -5.69 -29.09 0.93
N CYS A 504 -6.11 -30.27 0.46
CA CYS A 504 -5.64 -31.59 0.93
C CYS A 504 -5.60 -31.71 2.47
N PRO A 505 -6.70 -31.39 3.19
CA PRO A 505 -6.65 -31.14 4.60
C PRO A 505 -6.36 -32.41 5.41
N ILE A 506 -5.46 -32.31 6.38
CA ILE A 506 -5.23 -33.35 7.40
C ILE A 506 -5.52 -32.73 8.77
N LEU A 507 -6.44 -33.35 9.50
CA LEU A 507 -6.72 -32.98 10.89
C LEU A 507 -5.82 -33.76 11.84
N LYS A 508 -5.26 -33.07 12.84
CA LYS A 508 -4.65 -33.70 14.00
C LYS A 508 -5.31 -33.24 15.29
N GLN A 509 -5.73 -34.20 16.09
CA GLN A 509 -6.37 -33.96 17.38
C GLN A 509 -6.12 -35.13 18.31
N THR A 510 -6.20 -34.89 19.62
CA THR A 510 -6.01 -35.89 20.67
C THR A 510 -7.32 -36.58 21.09
N THR A 511 -8.46 -36.05 20.66
CA THR A 511 -9.81 -36.57 20.90
C THR A 511 -10.59 -36.69 19.59
N ASP A 512 -11.70 -37.41 19.59
CA ASP A 512 -12.61 -37.44 18.43
C ASP A 512 -13.18 -36.05 18.15
N SER A 513 -13.37 -35.74 16.86
CA SER A 513 -13.95 -34.46 16.41
C SER A 513 -15.42 -34.42 16.85
N LYS A 514 -15.88 -33.25 17.28
CA LYS A 514 -17.28 -33.05 17.70
C LYS A 514 -18.16 -32.54 16.56
N GLY A 515 -17.70 -32.70 15.33
CA GLY A 515 -18.35 -32.20 14.12
C GLY A 515 -17.63 -32.60 12.85
N THR A 516 -18.20 -32.17 11.73
CA THR A 516 -17.68 -32.37 10.38
C THR A 516 -17.42 -31.03 9.71
N PHE A 517 -16.42 -30.97 8.81
CA PHE A 517 -16.09 -29.74 8.11
C PHE A 517 -16.06 -29.93 6.59
N THR A 518 -16.25 -28.82 5.88
CA THR A 518 -15.98 -28.68 4.45
C THR A 518 -15.05 -27.50 4.18
N LEU A 519 -14.09 -27.68 3.28
CA LEU A 519 -13.19 -26.65 2.76
C LEU A 519 -13.23 -26.63 1.23
N ASN A 520 -13.39 -25.46 0.64
CA ASN A 520 -13.38 -25.25 -0.82
C ASN A 520 -12.16 -24.42 -1.29
N LEU A 521 -11.93 -24.33 -2.60
CA LEU A 521 -10.83 -23.54 -3.18
C LEU A 521 -10.90 -22.03 -2.91
N ASN A 522 -12.09 -21.49 -2.62
CA ASN A 522 -12.25 -20.10 -2.20
C ASN A 522 -11.87 -19.89 -0.73
N GLY A 523 -11.42 -20.95 -0.03
CA GLY A 523 -11.03 -20.93 1.36
C GLY A 523 -12.19 -20.85 2.35
N ASP A 524 -13.42 -21.04 1.90
CA ASP A 524 -14.58 -21.09 2.80
C ASP A 524 -14.51 -22.39 3.59
N PHE A 525 -14.38 -22.24 4.90
CA PHE A 525 -14.39 -23.31 5.87
C PHE A 525 -15.74 -23.30 6.60
N GLU A 526 -16.50 -24.39 6.47
CA GLU A 526 -17.74 -24.59 7.22
C GLU A 526 -17.58 -25.77 8.17
N TYR A 527 -17.88 -25.58 9.45
CA TYR A 527 -17.89 -26.65 10.46
C TYR A 527 -19.29 -26.83 11.03
N LYS A 528 -19.80 -28.04 10.91
CA LYS A 528 -21.10 -28.48 11.39
C LYS A 528 -20.94 -29.36 12.63
N PRO A 529 -21.41 -28.91 13.81
CA PRO A 529 -21.39 -29.72 15.02
C PRO A 529 -22.21 -31.02 14.90
N ASP A 530 -21.68 -32.12 15.42
CA ASP A 530 -22.36 -33.41 15.55
C ASP A 530 -23.14 -33.44 16.87
N GLY A 531 -24.21 -32.64 16.93
CA GLY A 531 -25.10 -32.53 18.08
C GLY A 531 -24.88 -31.28 18.94
N ASN A 532 -25.40 -31.33 20.16
CA ASN A 532 -25.50 -30.20 21.08
C ASN A 532 -24.56 -30.42 22.27
N TRP A 533 -23.27 -30.16 22.06
CA TRP A 533 -22.26 -30.25 23.10
C TRP A 533 -21.99 -28.87 23.73
N HIS A 534 -21.28 -28.86 24.86
CA HIS A 534 -20.85 -27.64 25.53
C HIS A 534 -19.33 -27.62 25.61
N GLY A 535 -18.72 -26.46 25.38
CA GLY A 535 -17.28 -26.26 25.48
C GLY A 535 -16.64 -25.95 24.13
N ALA A 536 -15.46 -26.51 23.86
CA ALA A 536 -14.73 -26.29 22.62
C ALA A 536 -14.42 -27.62 21.89
N ASP A 537 -14.35 -27.56 20.58
CA ASP A 537 -13.66 -28.52 19.73
C ASP A 537 -12.37 -27.87 19.21
N ILE A 538 -11.24 -28.55 19.39
CA ILE A 538 -9.91 -28.00 19.12
C ILE A 538 -9.08 -29.01 18.35
N PHE A 539 -8.64 -28.64 17.16
CA PHE A 539 -7.83 -29.49 16.29
C PHE A 539 -6.83 -28.66 15.50
N GLU A 540 -5.74 -29.29 15.08
CA GLU A 540 -4.79 -28.72 14.13
C GLU A 540 -5.24 -29.05 12.70
N LEU A 541 -5.56 -28.02 11.93
CA LEU A 541 -5.84 -28.13 10.50
C LEU A 541 -4.53 -27.94 9.73
N ARG A 542 -4.14 -28.95 8.95
CA ARG A 542 -3.01 -28.86 8.02
C ARG A 542 -3.53 -28.80 6.60
N VAL A 543 -3.10 -27.82 5.82
CA VAL A 543 -3.47 -27.67 4.41
C VAL A 543 -2.22 -27.53 3.53
N VAL A 544 -2.27 -28.10 2.35
CA VAL A 544 -1.25 -27.93 1.32
C VAL A 544 -1.67 -26.81 0.38
N THR A 545 -0.71 -25.95 0.05
CA THR A 545 -0.90 -24.80 -0.84
C THR A 545 -0.06 -24.94 -2.10
N SER A 546 -0.31 -24.05 -3.05
CA SER A 546 0.44 -23.93 -4.30
C SER A 546 1.95 -23.75 -4.12
N SER A 547 2.38 -23.17 -2.98
CA SER A 547 3.79 -23.06 -2.60
C SER A 547 4.30 -24.26 -1.81
N THR A 548 3.60 -24.68 -0.75
CA THR A 548 4.10 -25.71 0.18
C THR A 548 4.24 -27.08 -0.46
N ARG A 549 3.52 -27.34 -1.56
CA ARG A 549 3.64 -28.57 -2.36
C ARG A 549 5.05 -28.86 -2.87
N PHE A 550 5.88 -27.83 -3.03
CA PHE A 550 7.27 -27.98 -3.49
C PHE A 550 8.26 -28.27 -2.36
N ASN A 551 7.82 -28.18 -1.10
CA ASN A 551 8.70 -28.45 0.03
C ASN A 551 8.96 -29.95 0.13
N THR A 552 10.23 -30.34 0.00
CA THR A 552 10.68 -31.74 0.10
C THR A 552 10.99 -32.15 1.55
N SER A 553 10.96 -31.22 2.50
CA SER A 553 11.04 -31.53 3.94
C SER A 553 9.69 -32.05 4.48
N ALA A 554 9.68 -32.62 5.68
CA ALA A 554 8.48 -33.17 6.34
C ALA A 554 7.35 -32.15 6.64
N LYS A 555 7.47 -30.89 6.20
CA LYS A 555 6.49 -29.81 6.36
C LYS A 555 6.04 -29.26 5.01
N ASN A 556 5.36 -30.07 4.20
CA ASN A 556 4.74 -29.67 2.93
C ASN A 556 3.34 -29.02 3.10
N TYR A 557 3.01 -28.51 4.28
CA TYR A 557 1.70 -27.96 4.64
C TYR A 557 1.86 -26.68 5.50
N LEU A 558 0.82 -25.84 5.48
CA LEU A 558 0.56 -24.83 6.50
C LEU A 558 -0.36 -25.41 7.57
N ALA A 559 -0.14 -25.03 8.83
CA ALA A 559 -0.94 -25.50 9.96
C ALA A 559 -1.59 -24.33 10.70
N ALA A 560 -2.83 -24.53 11.16
CA ALA A 560 -3.57 -23.66 12.06
C ALA A 560 -4.12 -24.48 13.24
N GLU A 561 -4.12 -23.90 14.45
CA GLU A 561 -5.06 -24.33 15.49
C GLU A 561 -6.45 -23.80 15.11
N VAL A 562 -7.43 -24.70 15.03
CA VAL A 562 -8.85 -24.35 14.88
C VAL A 562 -9.53 -24.57 16.21
N ARG A 563 -10.23 -23.56 16.72
CA ARG A 563 -11.06 -23.66 17.93
C ARG A 563 -12.49 -23.21 17.66
N ILE A 564 -13.41 -24.17 17.73
CA ILE A 564 -14.86 -23.92 17.66
C ILE A 564 -15.43 -24.01 19.07
N VAL A 565 -16.12 -22.97 19.54
CA VAL A 565 -16.81 -23.02 20.84
C VAL A 565 -18.30 -23.11 20.60
N GLN A 566 -18.97 -24.09 21.21
CA GLN A 566 -20.43 -24.17 21.18
C GLN A 566 -21.00 -23.75 22.54
N GLU A 567 -21.72 -22.63 22.53
CA GLU A 567 -22.42 -22.08 23.69
C GLU A 567 -23.89 -22.56 23.72
N PRO A 568 -24.43 -22.89 24.90
CA PRO A 568 -25.87 -23.12 25.05
C PRO A 568 -26.67 -21.87 24.67
N THR A 569 -27.86 -22.04 24.09
CA THR A 569 -28.85 -20.97 23.96
C THR A 569 -29.37 -20.63 25.36
N GLY A 570 -28.67 -19.74 26.06
CA GLY A 570 -29.06 -19.29 27.38
C GLY A 570 -30.35 -18.47 27.35
N GLU A 571 -31.49 -19.12 27.49
CA GLU A 571 -32.58 -18.53 28.27
C GLU A 571 -32.15 -18.62 29.73
N MET A 572 -31.43 -17.62 30.22
CA MET A 572 -31.45 -17.38 31.66
C MET A 572 -32.85 -16.89 32.00
N GLU A 573 -33.80 -17.81 32.23
CA GLU A 573 -34.99 -17.46 32.98
C GLU A 573 -34.50 -16.89 34.30
N SER A 574 -34.77 -15.60 34.52
CA SER A 574 -34.71 -15.02 35.85
C SER A 574 -35.73 -15.76 36.69
N LYS A 575 -35.30 -16.86 37.30
CA LYS A 575 -35.96 -17.39 38.47
C LYS A 575 -35.75 -16.36 39.55
N THR A 576 -36.64 -15.37 39.57
CA THR A 576 -36.92 -14.61 40.77
C THR A 576 -37.10 -15.65 41.87
N VAL A 577 -36.11 -15.74 42.75
CA VAL A 577 -36.23 -16.53 43.96
C VAL A 577 -37.43 -15.94 44.66
N LYS A 578 -38.56 -16.67 44.70
CA LYS A 578 -39.63 -16.35 45.64
C LYS A 578 -39.01 -16.50 47.02
N THR A 579 -38.55 -15.40 47.58
CA THR A 579 -38.31 -15.30 49.01
C THR A 579 -39.68 -15.42 49.69
N SER A 580 -40.12 -16.66 49.90
CA SER A 580 -41.13 -16.97 50.91
C SER A 580 -40.48 -16.77 52.28
N GLY A 581 -40.26 -15.52 52.64
CA GLY A 581 -39.72 -15.08 53.92
C GLY A 581 -40.36 -13.73 54.19
N GLY A 582 -41.36 -13.74 55.06
CA GLY A 582 -42.33 -12.67 55.24
C GLY A 582 -41.73 -11.29 55.46
N ALA A 583 -42.54 -10.30 55.07
CA ALA A 583 -42.37 -8.90 55.42
C ALA A 583 -42.18 -8.75 56.95
N ILE A 584 -40.92 -8.59 57.36
CA ILE A 584 -40.53 -7.86 58.56
C ILE A 584 -39.71 -6.69 57.99
N GLY A 585 -40.35 -5.69 57.41
CA GLY A 585 -41.12 -4.72 58.16
C GLY A 585 -40.14 -3.67 58.67
N TRP A 586 -40.35 -2.41 58.29
CA TRP A 586 -39.57 -1.23 58.70
C TRP A 586 -39.32 -1.14 60.23
N THR A 587 -40.06 -1.90 61.03
CA THR A 587 -39.88 -2.16 62.45
C THR A 587 -38.48 -2.70 62.82
N GLY A 588 -37.85 -3.52 61.98
CA GLY A 588 -36.47 -4.01 62.23
C GLY A 588 -35.41 -2.92 62.10
N LEU A 589 -35.62 -1.95 61.19
CA LEU A 589 -34.68 -0.85 60.96
C LEU A 589 -34.75 0.20 62.07
N PHE A 590 -35.96 0.47 62.61
CA PHE A 590 -36.13 1.35 63.76
C PHE A 590 -35.65 0.74 65.09
N ALA A 591 -35.76 -0.58 65.26
CA ALA A 591 -35.18 -1.27 66.42
C ALA A 591 -33.63 -1.17 66.43
N LEU A 592 -32.99 -1.20 65.25
CA LEU A 592 -31.54 -1.03 65.13
C LEU A 592 -31.09 0.42 65.40
N MET A 593 -31.85 1.43 64.94
CA MET A 593 -31.54 2.84 65.22
C MET A 593 -31.82 3.25 66.67
N GLY A 594 -32.83 2.64 67.33
CA GLY A 594 -33.10 2.85 68.76
C GLY A 594 -31.96 2.36 69.66
N LEU A 595 -31.32 1.25 69.31
CA LEU A 595 -30.16 0.70 70.03
C LEU A 595 -28.87 1.49 69.83
N VAL A 596 -28.75 2.25 68.72
CA VAL A 596 -27.65 3.21 68.50
C VAL A 596 -27.86 4.52 69.28
N GLY A 597 -29.12 4.95 69.45
CA GLY A 597 -29.47 6.12 70.28
C GLY A 597 -29.27 5.89 71.78
N PHE A 598 -29.59 4.69 72.30
CA PHE A 598 -29.42 4.36 73.73
C PHE A 598 -27.97 4.14 74.17
N ARG A 599 -27.00 4.10 73.24
CA ARG A 599 -25.56 4.00 73.56
C ARG A 599 -24.87 5.36 73.75
N ARG A 600 -25.57 6.49 73.51
CA ARG A 600 -25.04 7.86 73.71
C ARG A 600 -25.57 8.60 74.95
N PHE A 601 -26.47 8.01 75.73
CA PHE A 601 -26.94 8.56 77.02
C PHE A 601 -26.71 7.59 78.18
N LYS A 602 -25.45 7.21 78.42
CA LYS A 602 -25.02 6.71 79.75
C LYS A 602 -23.49 6.74 79.90
N LYS A 603 -22.99 7.93 80.24
CA LYS A 603 -21.78 8.27 81.04
C LYS A 603 -21.77 9.81 81.07
N SER A 604 -21.85 10.51 82.19
CA SER A 604 -21.54 10.19 83.59
C SER A 604 -22.31 11.15 84.52
N PRO A 605 -22.35 10.92 85.85
CA PRO A 605 -22.46 12.04 86.80
C PRO A 605 -21.31 13.04 86.60
#